data_AF-A0A5S9RBS6-F1
#
_entry.id   AF-A0A5S9RBS6-F1
#
_cell.length_a   1.000
_cell.length_b   1.000
_cell.length_c   1.000
_cell.angle_alpha   90.00
_cell.angle_beta   90.00
_cell.angle_gamma   90.00
#
_symmetry.space_group_name_H-M   'P 1'
#
loop_
_entity.id
_entity.type
_entity.pdbx_description
1 polymer ?
#
loop_
_entity_poly.entity_id
_entity_poly.type
_entity_poly.pdbx_seq_one_letter_code
_entity_poly.pdbx_strand_id
1 'polypeptide(L)'
;MSLLASTVRAMTDARTRRKARKKRRDKQRARKRSADAEPPRDDPRRNPPNLGDPWTLLVFASMQVQAAKPDPMAKYRSHQPDPLDFDYLITRFVNDPTPEVAFFVALFAELLDGELQLRCRDALNGYSGQLVPWVAALRDVDGYRAVRLTHVLGDFDQILIGARLRDGQEATCAVLIDHLDDFEITDAAFFVGAIDEVVGGESDPDVTAADMSLADARAWIEYGLKQNFILRDTATWPGCRPLVQWLVGHLPEGGDIHQPSTWEPDATKALLEEFFASTAGAVFDSRDHRYLLRELVESGTADPWRWSAARVGRVLESPLSEGDHPLKVLLDVPDILRVFIPFAHEQSGIREGLTAQALAALDWRDVDRRSA
;
A
#
# COMPACT_ATOMS: atom_id res chain seq x y z
N MET A 1 18.03 -55.45 4.62
CA MET A 1 19.02 -54.37 4.45
C MET A 1 18.33 -53.02 4.23
N SER A 2 17.86 -52.34 5.29
CA SER A 2 17.38 -50.94 5.19
C SER A 2 17.21 -50.26 6.55
N LEU A 3 18.24 -50.28 7.40
CA LEU A 3 18.18 -49.62 8.73
C LEU A 3 19.46 -48.82 9.09
N LEU A 4 20.42 -48.67 8.17
CA LEU A 4 21.66 -47.91 8.40
C LEU A 4 21.73 -46.58 7.63
N ALA A 5 20.74 -46.26 6.79
CA ALA A 5 20.72 -45.02 6.00
C ALA A 5 19.90 -43.87 6.64
N SER A 6 19.06 -44.14 7.67
CA SER A 6 18.25 -43.08 8.31
C SER A 6 18.95 -42.37 9.48
N THR A 7 19.95 -43.00 10.10
CA THR A 7 20.65 -42.47 11.28
C THR A 7 21.73 -41.45 10.94
N VAL A 8 22.33 -41.53 9.75
CA VAL A 8 23.37 -40.58 9.29
C VAL A 8 22.75 -39.24 8.87
N ARG A 9 21.54 -39.25 8.28
CA ARG A 9 20.85 -38.04 7.80
C ARG A 9 20.33 -37.15 8.96
N ALA A 10 19.89 -37.77 10.06
CA ALA A 10 19.44 -37.07 11.27
C ALA A 10 20.61 -36.42 12.06
N MET A 11 21.81 -37.00 12.02
CA MET A 11 23.00 -36.45 12.68
C MET A 11 23.60 -35.23 11.94
N THR A 12 23.47 -35.16 10.62
CA THR A 12 23.87 -33.99 9.82
C THR A 12 23.01 -32.76 10.14
N ASP A 13 21.69 -32.90 10.26
CA ASP A 13 20.78 -31.77 10.54
C ASP A 13 20.96 -31.18 11.95
N ALA A 14 21.26 -32.01 12.95
CA ALA A 14 21.53 -31.55 14.31
C ALA A 14 22.83 -30.70 14.39
N ARG A 15 23.83 -31.02 13.55
CA ARG A 15 25.11 -30.28 13.48
C ARG A 15 24.94 -28.94 12.76
N THR A 16 24.11 -28.87 11.72
CA THR A 16 23.77 -27.64 10.99
C THR A 16 22.97 -26.67 11.87
N ARG A 17 21.99 -27.18 12.63
CA ARG A 17 21.20 -26.38 13.59
C ARG A 17 22.04 -25.83 14.74
N ARG A 18 23.03 -26.58 15.24
CA ARG A 18 23.98 -26.09 16.27
C ARG A 18 24.92 -24.99 15.73
N LYS A 19 25.41 -25.10 14.49
CA LYS A 19 26.23 -24.03 13.85
C LYS A 19 25.42 -22.74 13.64
N ALA A 20 24.16 -22.85 13.22
CA ALA A 20 23.29 -21.70 13.03
C ALA A 20 22.97 -20.96 14.35
N ARG A 21 22.72 -21.70 15.44
CA ARG A 21 22.51 -21.12 16.78
C ARG A 21 23.78 -20.44 17.33
N LYS A 22 24.97 -20.98 17.06
CA LYS A 22 26.25 -20.36 17.47
C LYS A 22 26.50 -19.05 16.70
N LYS A 23 26.29 -19.04 15.38
CA LYS A 23 26.45 -17.84 14.53
C LYS A 23 25.49 -16.69 14.93
N ARG A 24 24.27 -17.02 15.36
CA ARG A 24 23.31 -16.03 15.91
C ARG A 24 23.79 -15.44 17.24
N ARG A 25 24.29 -16.27 18.17
CA ARG A 25 24.85 -15.80 19.44
C ARG A 25 26.11 -14.94 19.26
N ASP A 26 26.97 -15.27 18.31
CA ASP A 26 28.20 -14.51 18.03
C ASP A 26 27.86 -13.15 17.38
N LYS A 27 26.87 -13.07 16.49
CA LYS A 27 26.31 -11.79 15.99
C LYS A 27 25.72 -10.93 17.10
N GLN A 28 25.02 -11.54 18.05
CA GLN A 28 24.42 -10.82 19.18
C GLN A 28 25.48 -10.28 20.15
N ARG A 29 26.56 -11.04 20.38
CA ARG A 29 27.71 -10.60 21.18
C ARG A 29 28.54 -9.51 20.49
N ALA A 30 28.66 -9.55 19.16
CA ALA A 30 29.30 -8.49 18.38
C ALA A 30 28.49 -7.18 18.44
N ARG A 31 27.16 -7.25 18.31
CA ARG A 31 26.28 -6.08 18.49
C ARG A 31 26.36 -5.49 19.90
N LYS A 32 26.42 -6.34 20.94
CA LYS A 32 26.57 -5.86 22.32
C LYS A 32 27.92 -5.18 22.57
N ARG A 33 29.02 -5.71 22.00
CA ARG A 33 30.35 -5.06 22.08
C ARG A 33 30.45 -3.74 21.31
N SER A 34 29.64 -3.55 20.27
CA SER A 34 29.55 -2.28 19.53
C SER A 34 28.72 -1.22 20.27
N ALA A 35 27.83 -1.63 21.19
CA ALA A 35 26.99 -0.73 21.97
C ALA A 35 27.69 -0.21 23.24
N ASP A 36 28.68 -0.94 23.76
CA ASP A 36 29.44 -0.59 24.96
C ASP A 36 30.75 0.17 24.67
N ALA A 37 31.03 0.52 23.40
CA ALA A 37 32.21 1.31 23.02
C ALA A 37 31.89 2.81 23.09
N GLU A 38 32.38 3.48 24.14
CA GLU A 38 32.25 4.92 24.33
C GLU A 38 32.99 5.67 23.19
N PRO A 39 32.33 6.52 22.40
CA PRO A 39 32.94 7.18 21.26
C PRO A 39 33.90 8.32 21.70
N PRO A 40 34.98 8.59 20.93
CA PRO A 40 35.83 9.75 21.16
C PRO A 40 35.03 11.05 21.06
N ARG A 41 35.34 12.02 21.91
CA ARG A 41 34.69 13.34 21.89
C ARG A 41 35.14 14.11 20.64
N ASP A 42 34.30 14.12 19.61
CA ASP A 42 34.52 14.87 18.38
C ASP A 42 34.01 16.33 18.47
N ASP A 43 34.76 17.21 17.81
CA ASP A 43 34.65 18.68 17.76
C ASP A 43 33.34 19.14 17.09
N PRO A 44 32.52 20.01 17.74
CA PRO A 44 31.18 20.42 17.28
C PRO A 44 31.13 21.29 16.01
N ARG A 45 32.23 21.43 15.26
CA ARG A 45 32.31 22.33 14.09
C ARG A 45 32.32 21.65 12.72
N ARG A 46 32.13 20.33 12.64
CA ARG A 46 32.27 19.62 11.34
C ARG A 46 31.22 18.59 10.95
N ASN A 47 30.30 18.20 11.82
CA ASN A 47 29.22 17.31 11.45
C ASN A 47 27.87 17.91 11.88
N PRO A 48 26.89 18.10 10.96
CA PRO A 48 25.51 18.25 11.40
C PRO A 48 25.14 17.04 12.26
N PRO A 49 24.18 17.17 13.20
CA PRO A 49 23.78 16.04 14.04
C PRO A 49 23.45 14.84 13.14
N ASN A 50 23.82 13.63 13.61
CA ASN A 50 23.58 12.35 12.96
C ASN A 50 22.07 12.05 12.93
N LEU A 51 21.33 12.92 12.26
CA LEU A 51 19.95 12.80 11.84
C LEU A 51 19.99 11.70 10.77
N GLY A 52 19.13 10.70 10.89
CA GLY A 52 19.16 9.52 10.02
C GLY A 52 19.04 9.83 8.52
N ASP A 53 18.87 8.78 7.73
CA ASP A 53 18.68 8.90 6.29
C ASP A 53 17.64 9.99 5.90
N PRO A 54 17.90 10.85 4.88
CA PRO A 54 17.02 11.97 4.52
C PRO A 54 15.57 11.56 4.25
N TRP A 55 15.35 10.40 3.62
CA TRP A 55 14.01 9.89 3.36
C TRP A 55 13.30 9.47 4.64
N THR A 56 14.02 8.91 5.60
CA THR A 56 13.46 8.61 6.93
C THR A 56 12.98 9.87 7.65
N LEU A 57 13.70 10.99 7.50
CA LEU A 57 13.30 12.28 8.06
C LEU A 57 12.08 12.87 7.34
N LEU A 58 12.01 12.72 6.02
CA LEU A 58 10.83 13.12 5.23
C LEU A 58 9.58 12.32 5.61
N VAL A 59 9.71 11.00 5.81
CA VAL A 59 8.61 10.15 6.29
C VAL A 59 8.15 10.61 7.68
N PHE A 60 9.08 10.85 8.60
CA PHE A 60 8.75 11.41 9.92
C PHE A 60 8.00 12.73 9.79
N ALA A 61 8.49 13.67 8.97
CA ALA A 61 7.86 14.96 8.80
C ALA A 61 6.44 14.87 8.22
N SER A 62 6.24 13.95 7.27
CA SER A 62 4.93 13.63 6.71
C SER A 62 3.94 13.20 7.78
N MET A 63 4.36 12.28 8.66
CA MET A 63 3.51 11.80 9.74
C MET A 63 3.13 12.93 10.70
N GLN A 64 4.06 13.83 11.03
CA GLN A 64 3.77 15.00 11.87
C GLN A 64 2.80 15.98 11.21
N VAL A 65 2.97 16.25 9.90
CA VAL A 65 2.06 17.12 9.14
C VAL A 65 0.67 16.51 9.09
N GLN A 66 0.57 15.21 8.82
CA GLN A 66 -0.73 14.52 8.79
C GLN A 66 -1.40 14.50 10.16
N ALA A 67 -0.64 14.24 11.23
CA ALA A 67 -1.18 14.20 12.60
C ALA A 67 -1.70 15.56 13.07
N ALA A 68 -1.17 16.66 12.54
CA ALA A 68 -1.62 18.01 12.86
C ALA A 68 -2.90 18.42 12.11
N LYS A 69 -3.30 17.70 11.06
CA LYS A 69 -4.57 17.97 10.38
C LYS A 69 -5.74 17.62 11.32
N PRO A 70 -6.84 18.40 11.31
CA PRO A 70 -7.99 18.12 12.16
C PRO A 70 -8.49 16.69 11.90
N ASP A 71 -8.48 15.83 12.91
CA ASP A 71 -9.03 14.48 12.79
C ASP A 71 -10.56 14.53 12.93
N PRO A 72 -11.34 14.30 11.86
CA PRO A 72 -12.80 14.27 11.93
C PRO A 72 -13.32 13.16 12.87
N MET A 73 -12.49 12.17 13.20
CA MET A 73 -12.78 11.06 14.11
C MET A 73 -12.13 11.20 15.50
N ALA A 74 -11.53 12.35 15.84
CA ALA A 74 -10.89 12.56 17.15
C ALA A 74 -11.77 12.17 18.35
N LYS A 75 -13.11 12.29 18.20
CA LYS A 75 -14.10 11.93 19.23
C LYS A 75 -14.24 10.42 19.47
N TYR A 76 -13.83 9.58 18.53
CA TYR A 76 -14.00 8.12 18.56
C TYR A 76 -12.69 7.37 18.81
N ARG A 77 -11.54 8.07 18.82
CA ARG A 77 -10.22 7.49 19.03
C ARG A 77 -9.72 7.79 20.45
N SER A 78 -9.34 6.75 21.18
CA SER A 78 -8.73 6.89 22.50
C SER A 78 -7.22 7.08 22.35
N HIS A 79 -6.70 8.19 22.90
CA HIS A 79 -5.28 8.58 22.89
C HIS A 79 -4.70 8.91 21.50
N GLN A 80 -4.74 10.18 21.14
CA GLN A 80 -3.78 10.76 20.21
C GLN A 80 -2.73 11.55 21.01
N PRO A 81 -1.44 11.44 20.66
CA PRO A 81 -0.44 12.42 21.11
C PRO A 81 -0.91 13.82 20.72
N ASP A 82 -0.63 14.82 21.55
CA ASP A 82 -0.93 16.19 21.19
C ASP A 82 -0.27 16.52 19.84
N PRO A 83 -1.04 16.95 18.83
CA PRO A 83 -0.50 17.24 17.51
C PRO A 83 0.55 18.35 17.61
N LEU A 84 1.49 18.35 16.67
CA LEU A 84 2.50 19.40 16.60
C LEU A 84 1.80 20.73 16.29
N ASP A 85 1.98 21.70 17.19
CA ASP A 85 1.52 23.07 16.97
C ASP A 85 2.51 23.81 16.04
N PHE A 86 2.17 23.84 14.75
CA PHE A 86 2.96 24.55 13.74
C PHE A 86 3.00 26.05 13.98
N ASP A 87 1.95 26.65 14.54
CA ASP A 87 1.94 28.08 14.87
C ASP A 87 2.96 28.40 15.96
N TYR A 88 3.01 27.57 17.00
CA TYR A 88 4.03 27.67 18.05
C TYR A 88 5.43 27.43 17.48
N LEU A 89 5.61 26.44 16.62
CA LEU A 89 6.91 26.14 16.00
C LEU A 89 7.42 27.32 15.17
N ILE A 90 6.59 27.91 14.31
CA ILE A 90 6.93 29.08 13.50
C ILE A 90 7.22 30.28 14.40
N THR A 91 6.39 30.53 15.42
CA THR A 91 6.59 31.63 16.38
C THR A 91 7.92 31.48 17.10
N ARG A 92 8.24 30.27 17.55
CA ARG A 92 9.53 29.96 18.19
C ARG A 92 10.69 30.20 17.23
N PHE A 93 10.57 29.77 15.98
CA PHE A 93 11.61 29.96 14.96
C PHE A 93 11.89 31.44 14.69
N VAL A 94 10.85 32.27 14.57
CA VAL A 94 10.99 33.72 14.35
C VAL A 94 11.65 34.41 15.55
N ASN A 95 11.33 33.97 16.76
CA ASN A 95 11.86 34.59 17.99
C ASN A 95 13.30 34.15 18.33
N ASP A 96 13.64 32.89 18.08
CA ASP A 96 14.95 32.29 18.37
C ASP A 96 15.36 31.32 17.25
N PRO A 97 15.92 31.85 16.13
CA PRO A 97 16.20 31.06 14.95
C PRO A 97 17.47 30.21 15.12
N THR A 98 17.32 29.01 15.69
CA THR A 98 18.40 28.01 15.72
C THR A 98 18.45 27.21 14.41
N PRO A 99 19.64 26.71 13.99
CA PRO A 99 19.76 25.87 12.80
C PRO A 99 18.88 24.60 12.85
N GLU A 100 18.66 24.05 14.04
CA GLU A 100 17.83 22.87 14.26
C GLU A 100 16.35 23.16 14.01
N VAL A 101 15.85 24.31 14.50
CA VAL A 101 14.47 24.72 14.24
C VAL A 101 14.30 25.10 12.77
N ALA A 102 15.27 25.81 12.18
CA ALA A 102 15.28 26.13 10.75
C ALA A 102 15.18 24.87 9.87
N PHE A 103 15.91 23.81 10.25
CA PHE A 103 15.89 22.52 9.57
C PHE A 103 14.48 21.92 9.54
N PHE A 104 13.79 21.83 10.69
CA PHE A 104 12.45 21.27 10.73
C PHE A 104 11.42 22.16 10.05
N VAL A 105 11.49 23.49 10.20
CA VAL A 105 10.59 24.42 9.50
C VAL A 105 10.76 24.28 7.98
N ALA A 106 11.98 24.14 7.48
CA ALA A 106 12.23 23.90 6.06
C ALA A 106 11.66 22.55 5.57
N LEU A 107 11.84 21.49 6.36
CA LEU A 107 11.28 20.17 6.04
C LEU A 107 9.74 20.19 5.99
N PHE A 108 9.10 20.83 6.99
CA PHE A 108 7.64 20.96 7.02
C PHE A 108 7.12 21.89 5.93
N ALA A 109 7.83 22.97 5.59
CA ALA A 109 7.43 23.89 4.53
C ALA A 109 7.27 23.20 3.16
N GLU A 110 8.00 22.11 2.91
CA GLU A 110 7.89 21.35 1.66
C GLU A 110 6.64 20.44 1.65
N LEU A 111 6.16 19.98 2.82
CA LEU A 111 5.04 19.03 2.94
C LEU A 111 3.71 19.69 3.32
N LEU A 112 3.73 20.89 3.89
CA LEU A 112 2.55 21.67 4.24
C LEU A 112 1.87 22.25 3.00
N ASP A 113 0.58 22.55 3.12
CA ASP A 113 -0.24 23.22 2.12
C ASP A 113 -0.75 24.59 2.62
N GLY A 114 -1.20 25.44 1.69
CA GLY A 114 -1.92 26.69 2.00
C GLY A 114 -1.14 27.74 2.81
N GLU A 115 -1.83 28.35 3.77
CA GLU A 115 -1.32 29.49 4.55
C GLU A 115 -0.13 29.11 5.45
N LEU A 116 -0.15 27.94 6.07
CA LEU A 116 0.94 27.46 6.92
C LEU A 116 2.23 27.28 6.12
N GLN A 117 2.15 26.73 4.90
CA GLN A 117 3.30 26.62 4.01
C GLN A 117 3.90 28.00 3.69
N LEU A 118 3.06 28.97 3.33
CA LEU A 118 3.51 30.33 3.02
C LEU A 118 4.22 30.97 4.21
N ARG A 119 3.64 30.85 5.41
CA ARG A 119 4.23 31.38 6.65
C ARG A 119 5.58 30.75 6.99
N CYS A 120 5.72 29.43 6.83
CA CYS A 120 7.01 28.76 7.00
C CYS A 120 8.05 29.29 6.01
N ARG A 121 7.68 29.45 4.72
CA ARG A 121 8.57 29.98 3.67
C ARG A 121 8.98 31.42 3.95
N ASP A 122 8.06 32.26 4.39
CA ASP A 122 8.35 33.66 4.75
C ASP A 122 9.31 33.74 5.95
N ALA A 123 9.10 32.91 6.98
CA ALA A 123 10.00 32.84 8.11
C ALA A 123 11.41 32.38 7.70
N LEU A 124 11.52 31.41 6.78
CA LEU A 124 12.81 30.93 6.24
C LEU A 124 13.50 31.98 5.36
N ASN A 125 12.76 32.79 4.61
CA ASN A 125 13.33 33.90 3.83
C ASN A 125 13.96 34.97 4.72
N GLY A 126 13.44 35.16 5.95
CA GLY A 126 14.03 36.04 6.95
C GLY A 126 15.25 35.45 7.68
N TYR A 127 15.54 34.16 7.50
CA TYR A 127 16.63 33.47 8.19
C TYR A 127 17.98 33.73 7.50
N SER A 128 18.93 34.28 8.25
CA SER A 128 20.28 34.58 7.74
C SER A 128 21.27 33.40 7.83
N GLY A 129 20.88 32.29 8.47
CA GLY A 129 21.73 31.10 8.58
C GLY A 129 21.66 30.21 7.35
N GLN A 130 22.55 29.22 7.29
CA GLN A 130 22.59 28.26 6.19
C GLN A 130 21.74 27.03 6.53
N LEU A 131 20.84 26.67 5.60
CA LEU A 131 20.15 25.39 5.66
C LEU A 131 21.10 24.24 5.28
N VAL A 132 20.79 23.04 5.76
CA VAL A 132 21.50 21.83 5.36
C VAL A 132 21.35 21.66 3.84
N PRO A 133 22.44 21.37 3.08
CA PRO A 133 22.41 21.40 1.62
C PRO A 133 21.32 20.55 0.96
N TRP A 134 21.06 19.34 1.46
CA TRP A 134 20.01 18.48 0.90
C TRP A 134 18.61 19.02 1.16
N VAL A 135 18.37 19.67 2.31
CA VAL A 135 17.08 20.30 2.64
C VAL A 135 16.83 21.49 1.72
N ALA A 136 17.85 22.31 1.48
CA ALA A 136 17.76 23.44 0.55
C ALA A 136 17.49 23.01 -0.89
N ALA A 137 17.82 21.77 -1.25
CA ALA A 137 17.65 21.20 -2.58
C ALA A 137 16.45 20.24 -2.70
N LEU A 138 15.54 20.19 -1.72
CA LEU A 138 14.38 19.29 -1.77
C LEU A 138 13.47 19.53 -2.98
N ARG A 139 13.40 20.77 -3.47
CA ARG A 139 12.63 21.12 -4.66
C ARG A 139 13.19 20.54 -5.96
N ASP A 140 14.44 20.08 -5.94
CA ASP A 140 15.12 19.48 -7.08
C ASP A 140 15.04 17.95 -7.03
N VAL A 141 14.04 17.37 -6.36
CA VAL A 141 13.83 15.91 -6.32
C VAL A 141 13.49 15.39 -7.73
N ASP A 142 14.12 14.29 -8.11
CA ASP A 142 13.95 13.68 -9.42
C ASP A 142 13.22 12.34 -9.28
N GLY A 143 11.98 12.28 -9.76
CA GLY A 143 11.25 11.04 -9.97
C GLY A 143 11.67 10.44 -11.31
N TYR A 144 12.42 9.35 -11.31
CA TYR A 144 13.14 8.88 -12.50
C TYR A 144 12.54 7.64 -13.17
N ARG A 145 11.69 6.87 -12.46
CA ARG A 145 11.04 5.66 -12.98
C ARG A 145 9.74 5.38 -12.23
N ALA A 146 8.72 4.93 -12.95
CA ALA A 146 7.51 4.34 -12.36
C ALA A 146 7.29 2.92 -12.87
N VAL A 147 6.87 2.04 -11.96
CA VAL A 147 6.54 0.64 -12.26
C VAL A 147 5.19 0.31 -11.62
N ARG A 148 4.29 -0.28 -12.39
CA ARG A 148 3.04 -0.85 -11.89
C ARG A 148 3.25 -2.33 -11.61
N LEU A 149 2.95 -2.74 -10.39
CA LEU A 149 2.80 -4.14 -10.00
C LEU A 149 1.30 -4.47 -9.96
N THR A 150 0.89 -5.41 -10.79
CA THR A 150 -0.50 -5.85 -10.91
C THR A 150 -0.61 -7.31 -10.50
N HIS A 151 -1.48 -7.60 -9.52
CA HIS A 151 -1.80 -8.98 -9.14
C HIS A 151 -2.78 -9.60 -10.13
N VAL A 152 -2.65 -10.90 -10.42
CA VAL A 152 -3.45 -11.62 -11.44
C VAL A 152 -4.96 -11.56 -11.21
N LEU A 153 -5.40 -11.36 -9.96
CA LEU A 153 -6.82 -11.20 -9.59
C LEU A 153 -7.37 -9.78 -9.79
N GLY A 154 -6.50 -8.78 -10.00
CA GLY A 154 -6.92 -7.42 -10.34
C GLY A 154 -7.58 -6.64 -9.19
N ASP A 155 -7.55 -7.14 -7.95
CA ASP A 155 -8.12 -6.43 -6.80
C ASP A 155 -7.40 -5.12 -6.49
N PHE A 156 -6.11 -5.06 -6.75
CA PHE A 156 -5.27 -3.92 -6.43
C PHE A 156 -4.14 -3.78 -7.44
N ASP A 157 -3.65 -2.55 -7.56
CA ASP A 157 -2.37 -2.23 -8.18
C ASP A 157 -1.46 -1.57 -7.15
N GLN A 158 -0.18 -1.89 -7.22
CA GLN A 158 0.85 -1.16 -6.50
C GLN A 158 1.69 -0.35 -7.48
N ILE A 159 1.69 0.96 -7.32
CA ILE A 159 2.54 1.87 -8.11
C ILE A 159 3.82 2.13 -7.32
N LEU A 160 4.95 1.78 -7.92
CA LEU A 160 6.28 2.09 -7.42
C LEU A 160 6.83 3.30 -8.16
N ILE A 161 7.37 4.27 -7.43
CA ILE A 161 8.07 5.45 -7.99
C ILE A 161 9.47 5.52 -7.39
N GLY A 162 10.48 5.45 -8.25
CA GLY A 162 11.86 5.69 -7.88
C GLY A 162 12.13 7.19 -7.81
N ALA A 163 12.61 7.66 -6.67
CA ALA A 163 12.91 9.06 -6.41
C ALA A 163 14.35 9.23 -5.95
N ARG A 164 15.00 10.29 -6.42
CA ARG A 164 16.38 10.62 -6.08
C ARG A 164 16.48 12.07 -5.61
N LEU A 165 17.09 12.27 -4.44
CA LEU A 165 17.47 13.59 -3.97
C LEU A 165 18.75 14.05 -4.67
N ARG A 166 19.00 15.36 -4.67
CA ARG A 166 20.16 15.96 -5.34
C ARG A 166 21.52 15.47 -4.82
N ASP A 167 21.57 15.03 -3.57
CA ASP A 167 22.75 14.43 -2.94
C ASP A 167 23.00 12.96 -3.35
N GLY A 168 22.11 12.40 -4.17
CA GLY A 168 22.17 11.04 -4.70
C GLY A 168 21.46 10.00 -3.83
N GLN A 169 20.84 10.39 -2.71
CA GLN A 169 20.07 9.44 -1.88
C GLN A 169 18.78 9.04 -2.59
N GLU A 170 18.55 7.72 -2.69
CA GLU A 170 17.40 7.15 -3.38
C GLU A 170 16.40 6.54 -2.42
N ALA A 171 15.12 6.69 -2.77
CA ALA A 171 14.05 5.92 -2.18
C ALA A 171 13.04 5.49 -3.25
N THR A 172 12.31 4.45 -2.90
CA THR A 172 11.16 3.97 -3.66
C THR A 172 9.90 4.25 -2.87
N CYS A 173 9.02 5.06 -3.44
CA CYS A 173 7.65 5.22 -2.96
C CYS A 173 6.81 4.07 -3.52
N ALA A 174 6.05 3.40 -2.66
CA ALA A 174 5.08 2.39 -3.05
C ALA A 174 3.69 2.83 -2.62
N VAL A 175 2.77 2.95 -3.57
CA VAL A 175 1.37 3.33 -3.33
C VAL A 175 0.46 2.16 -3.71
N LEU A 176 -0.34 1.69 -2.77
CA LEU A 176 -1.29 0.60 -2.98
C LEU A 176 -2.67 1.19 -3.29
N ILE A 177 -3.23 0.82 -4.44
CA ILE A 177 -4.54 1.25 -4.92
C ILE A 177 -5.45 0.04 -4.99
N ASP A 178 -6.58 0.10 -4.31
CA ASP A 178 -7.62 -0.93 -4.26
C ASP A 178 -8.74 -0.61 -5.26
N HIS A 179 -9.07 -1.60 -6.09
CA HIS A 179 -10.07 -1.49 -7.16
C HIS A 179 -11.45 -2.03 -6.79
N LEU A 180 -11.61 -2.56 -5.57
CA LEU A 180 -12.86 -3.21 -5.14
C LEU A 180 -13.96 -2.20 -4.73
N ASP A 181 -13.61 -1.01 -4.18
CA ASP A 181 -14.58 0.00 -3.70
C ASP A 181 -14.24 1.43 -4.22
N ASP A 182 -14.07 1.65 -5.53
CA ASP A 182 -13.87 3.00 -6.15
C ASP A 182 -12.42 3.52 -6.27
N PHE A 183 -11.43 2.66 -6.52
CA PHE A 183 -10.04 3.07 -6.80
C PHE A 183 -9.45 3.91 -5.64
N GLU A 184 -9.34 3.30 -4.48
CA GLU A 184 -8.92 3.94 -3.24
C GLU A 184 -7.43 3.68 -2.94
N ILE A 185 -6.68 4.71 -2.51
CA ILE A 185 -5.36 4.48 -1.93
C ILE A 185 -5.53 3.90 -0.53
N THR A 186 -5.18 2.62 -0.37
CA THR A 186 -5.32 1.91 0.90
C THR A 186 -4.07 1.97 1.76
N ASP A 187 -2.90 2.08 1.14
CA ASP A 187 -1.64 2.25 1.86
C ASP A 187 -0.59 2.95 1.01
N ALA A 188 0.41 3.55 1.66
CA ALA A 188 1.61 4.04 0.99
C ALA A 188 2.83 3.96 1.91
N ALA A 189 3.98 3.57 1.37
CA ALA A 189 5.22 3.44 2.12
C ALA A 189 6.43 3.91 1.31
N PHE A 190 7.50 4.28 2.01
CA PHE A 190 8.78 4.66 1.41
C PHE A 190 9.87 3.71 1.88
N PHE A 191 10.65 3.20 0.93
CA PHE A 191 11.79 2.32 1.17
C PHE A 191 13.07 3.03 0.74
N VAL A 192 14.05 3.11 1.63
CA VAL A 192 15.38 3.62 1.28
C VAL A 192 16.06 2.60 0.38
N GLY A 193 16.38 3.00 -0.85
CA GLY A 193 16.90 2.11 -1.88
C GLY A 193 16.33 2.37 -3.27
N ALA A 194 17.01 1.81 -4.27
CA ALA A 194 16.64 1.95 -5.68
C ALA A 194 15.40 1.10 -6.01
N ILE A 195 14.59 1.60 -6.94
CA ILE A 195 13.37 0.90 -7.39
C ILE A 195 13.67 -0.48 -7.98
N ASP A 196 14.84 -0.65 -8.61
CA ASP A 196 15.28 -1.93 -9.19
C ASP A 196 15.45 -3.02 -8.12
N GLU A 197 15.85 -2.64 -6.90
CA GLU A 197 15.99 -3.59 -5.79
C GLU A 197 14.62 -4.04 -5.27
N VAL A 198 13.64 -3.13 -5.24
CA VAL A 198 12.26 -3.42 -4.83
C VAL A 198 11.59 -4.30 -5.88
N VAL A 199 11.67 -3.94 -7.15
CA VAL A 199 11.11 -4.71 -8.27
C VAL A 199 11.78 -6.08 -8.39
N GLY A 200 13.11 -6.15 -8.28
CA GLY A 200 13.85 -7.41 -8.33
C GLY A 200 13.66 -8.30 -7.10
N GLY A 201 13.17 -7.72 -6.00
CA GLY A 201 12.79 -8.44 -4.79
C GLY A 201 11.38 -9.05 -4.85
N GLU A 202 10.54 -8.61 -5.78
CA GLU A 202 9.22 -9.19 -5.99
C GLU A 202 9.37 -10.62 -6.51
N SER A 203 8.73 -11.56 -5.83
CA SER A 203 8.87 -13.00 -6.07
C SER A 203 7.53 -13.72 -6.17
N ASP A 204 6.42 -13.01 -5.97
CA ASP A 204 5.09 -13.55 -6.14
C ASP A 204 4.86 -13.84 -7.64
N PRO A 205 4.67 -15.11 -8.04
CA PRO A 205 4.42 -15.47 -9.43
C PRO A 205 3.09 -14.94 -9.96
N ASP A 206 2.17 -14.52 -9.08
CA ASP A 206 0.88 -13.94 -9.46
C ASP A 206 0.96 -12.42 -9.67
N VAL A 207 2.12 -11.80 -9.44
CA VAL A 207 2.33 -10.36 -9.63
C VAL A 207 3.16 -10.12 -10.88
N THR A 208 2.66 -9.24 -11.73
CA THR A 208 3.38 -8.79 -12.94
C THR A 208 3.85 -7.36 -12.78
N ALA A 209 5.11 -7.11 -13.13
CA ALA A 209 5.70 -5.78 -13.14
C ALA A 209 5.73 -5.21 -14.57
N ALA A 210 5.22 -4.00 -14.75
CA ALA A 210 5.27 -3.29 -16.02
C ALA A 210 5.74 -1.84 -15.79
N ASP A 211 6.65 -1.36 -16.63
CA ASP A 211 7.01 0.07 -16.61
C ASP A 211 5.78 0.91 -16.97
N MET A 212 5.63 2.04 -16.27
CA MET A 212 4.57 3.01 -16.44
C MET A 212 5.20 4.38 -16.64
N SER A 213 4.55 5.26 -17.41
CA SER A 213 5.04 6.64 -17.51
C SER A 213 4.86 7.36 -16.17
N LEU A 214 5.78 8.27 -15.84
CA LEU A 214 5.68 9.06 -14.62
C LEU A 214 4.42 9.94 -14.61
N ALA A 215 3.96 10.35 -15.79
CA ALA A 215 2.76 11.16 -15.94
C ALA A 215 1.49 10.34 -15.62
N ASP A 216 1.42 9.08 -16.05
CA ASP A 216 0.31 8.18 -15.72
C ASP A 216 0.32 7.86 -14.23
N ALA A 217 1.50 7.57 -13.66
CA ALA A 217 1.64 7.33 -12.22
C ALA A 217 1.14 8.54 -11.41
N ARG A 218 1.49 9.76 -11.84
CA ARG A 218 0.95 10.99 -11.25
C ARG A 218 -0.57 11.06 -11.35
N ALA A 219 -1.13 10.86 -12.55
CA ALA A 219 -2.57 10.94 -12.78
C ALA A 219 -3.35 9.94 -11.93
N TRP A 220 -2.87 8.71 -11.80
CA TRP A 220 -3.48 7.65 -10.99
C TRP A 220 -3.46 8.01 -9.50
N ILE A 221 -2.29 8.40 -8.98
CA ILE A 221 -2.15 8.71 -7.55
C ILE A 221 -2.93 9.98 -7.20
N GLU A 222 -2.92 11.01 -8.04
CA GLU A 222 -3.76 12.21 -7.81
C GLU A 222 -5.24 11.89 -7.83
N TYR A 223 -5.69 11.00 -8.70
CA TYR A 223 -7.09 10.56 -8.73
C TYR A 223 -7.46 9.84 -7.42
N GLY A 224 -6.63 8.89 -6.97
CA GLY A 224 -6.84 8.20 -5.68
C GLY A 224 -6.77 9.14 -4.47
N LEU A 225 -5.90 10.16 -4.50
CA LEU A 225 -5.80 11.17 -3.43
C LEU A 225 -7.05 12.06 -3.34
N LYS A 226 -7.76 12.30 -4.44
CA LYS A 226 -9.01 13.06 -4.46
C LYS A 226 -10.18 12.29 -3.86
N GLN A 227 -10.10 10.96 -3.81
CA GLN A 227 -11.11 10.15 -3.15
C GLN A 227 -11.10 10.40 -1.64
N ASN A 228 -12.23 10.83 -1.09
CA ASN A 228 -12.37 11.25 0.31
C ASN A 228 -12.80 10.08 1.20
N PHE A 229 -11.99 9.01 1.22
CA PHE A 229 -12.20 7.90 2.15
C PHE A 229 -11.47 8.18 3.46
N ILE A 230 -12.22 8.67 4.44
CA ILE A 230 -11.70 9.22 5.70
C ILE A 230 -11.32 8.11 6.71
N LEU A 231 -11.62 6.84 6.43
CA LEU A 231 -11.73 5.80 7.46
C LEU A 231 -10.58 4.77 7.51
N ARG A 232 -9.64 4.77 6.57
CA ARG A 232 -8.55 3.77 6.55
C ARG A 232 -7.30 4.27 7.26
N ASP A 233 -6.94 3.54 8.32
CA ASP A 233 -5.72 3.76 9.10
C ASP A 233 -4.89 2.47 9.06
N THR A 234 -3.73 2.53 8.42
CA THR A 234 -2.73 1.46 8.37
C THR A 234 -1.52 1.88 9.20
N ALA A 235 -0.46 1.07 9.20
CA ALA A 235 0.78 1.45 9.88
C ALA A 235 1.42 2.73 9.29
N THR A 236 1.14 3.04 8.02
CA THR A 236 1.82 4.09 7.25
C THR A 236 0.87 5.09 6.59
N TRP A 237 -0.39 4.74 6.39
CA TRP A 237 -1.43 5.57 5.81
C TRP A 237 -2.47 5.95 6.87
N PRO A 238 -2.91 7.21 6.96
CA PRO A 238 -2.62 8.33 6.05
C PRO A 238 -1.31 9.08 6.37
N GLY A 239 -0.48 8.61 7.31
CA GLY A 239 0.75 9.31 7.74
C GLY A 239 1.70 9.71 6.60
N CYS A 240 1.85 8.88 5.58
CA CYS A 240 2.69 9.17 4.40
C CYS A 240 2.01 10.05 3.34
N ARG A 241 0.72 10.41 3.50
CA ARG A 241 -0.06 11.14 2.48
C ARG A 241 0.58 12.47 2.07
N PRO A 242 1.03 13.36 2.99
CA PRO A 242 1.74 14.58 2.60
C PRO A 242 2.98 14.33 1.75
N LEU A 243 3.80 13.32 2.07
CA LEU A 243 5.00 13.00 1.30
C LEU A 243 4.69 12.42 -0.08
N VAL A 244 3.66 11.58 -0.20
CA VAL A 244 3.17 11.10 -1.50
C VAL A 244 2.70 12.28 -2.35
N GLN A 245 1.90 13.20 -1.78
CA GLN A 245 1.44 14.41 -2.47
C GLN A 245 2.59 15.27 -2.95
N TRP A 246 3.60 15.49 -2.11
CA TRP A 246 4.80 16.23 -2.46
C TRP A 246 5.55 15.58 -3.61
N LEU A 247 5.86 14.28 -3.53
CA LEU A 247 6.61 13.57 -4.57
C LEU A 247 5.87 13.60 -5.91
N VAL A 248 4.57 13.32 -5.89
CA VAL A 248 3.72 13.30 -7.09
C VAL A 248 3.62 14.69 -7.72
N GLY A 249 3.64 15.76 -6.91
CA GLY A 249 3.67 17.14 -7.40
C GLY A 249 4.91 17.49 -8.24
N HIS A 250 6.00 16.74 -8.13
CA HIS A 250 7.22 16.91 -8.93
C HIS A 250 7.25 16.06 -10.20
N LEU A 251 6.29 15.15 -10.39
CA LEU A 251 6.20 14.32 -11.59
C LEU A 251 5.57 15.11 -12.76
N PRO A 252 5.84 14.74 -14.03
CA PRO A 252 5.23 15.39 -15.19
C PRO A 252 3.70 15.25 -15.20
N GLU A 253 3.01 16.28 -15.69
CA GLU A 253 1.55 16.27 -15.90
C GLU A 253 1.17 15.62 -17.25
N GLY A 254 -0.14 15.43 -17.47
CA GLY A 254 -0.68 15.03 -18.77
C GLY A 254 -0.74 13.52 -19.03
N GLY A 255 -0.64 12.70 -17.98
CA GLY A 255 -0.86 11.27 -18.08
C GLY A 255 -2.33 10.88 -18.08
N ASP A 256 -2.59 9.63 -18.46
CA ASP A 256 -3.93 9.06 -18.51
C ASP A 256 -4.34 8.51 -17.14
N ILE A 257 -5.53 8.91 -16.69
CA ILE A 257 -6.14 8.36 -15.47
C ILE A 257 -6.46 6.89 -15.70
N HIS A 258 -6.38 6.07 -14.65
CA HIS A 258 -6.85 4.69 -14.71
C HIS A 258 -8.26 4.63 -15.27
N GLN A 259 -8.38 3.95 -16.39
CA GLN A 259 -9.67 3.46 -16.87
C GLN A 259 -9.76 2.02 -16.37
N PRO A 260 -10.76 1.69 -15.54
CA PRO A 260 -11.08 0.29 -15.27
C PRO A 260 -11.14 -0.46 -16.60
N SER A 261 -10.66 -1.70 -16.63
CA SER A 261 -10.83 -2.52 -17.81
C SER A 261 -12.33 -2.71 -18.04
N THR A 262 -12.92 -1.89 -18.91
CA THR A 262 -14.34 -1.98 -19.25
C THR A 262 -14.49 -3.25 -20.07
N TRP A 263 -14.83 -4.35 -19.40
CA TRP A 263 -15.05 -5.62 -20.08
C TRP A 263 -16.19 -5.45 -21.06
N GLU A 264 -15.97 -5.91 -22.30
CA GLU A 264 -16.99 -5.87 -23.34
C GLU A 264 -18.27 -6.52 -22.80
N PRO A 265 -19.40 -5.79 -22.72
CA PRO A 265 -20.64 -6.33 -22.15
C PRO A 265 -21.07 -7.64 -22.81
N ASP A 266 -20.74 -7.80 -24.10
CA ASP A 266 -20.98 -9.01 -24.86
C ASP A 266 -20.11 -10.20 -24.40
N ALA A 267 -18.85 -9.96 -24.01
CA ALA A 267 -17.96 -10.99 -23.48
C ALA A 267 -18.42 -11.47 -22.10
N THR A 268 -18.80 -10.54 -21.22
CA THR A 268 -19.40 -10.88 -19.92
C THR A 268 -20.67 -11.71 -20.09
N LYS A 269 -21.54 -11.30 -21.02
CA LYS A 269 -22.77 -12.03 -21.32
C LYS A 269 -22.48 -13.44 -21.85
N ALA A 270 -21.51 -13.59 -22.76
CA ALA A 270 -21.12 -14.89 -23.30
C ALA A 270 -20.59 -15.84 -22.20
N LEU A 271 -19.76 -15.34 -21.28
CA LEU A 271 -19.27 -16.13 -20.14
C LEU A 271 -20.43 -16.64 -19.27
N LEU A 272 -21.37 -15.76 -18.93
CA LEU A 272 -22.53 -16.13 -18.14
C LEU A 272 -23.40 -17.16 -18.86
N GLU A 273 -23.63 -17.00 -20.17
CA GLU A 273 -24.38 -17.96 -20.98
C GLU A 273 -23.70 -19.34 -21.02
N GLU A 274 -22.37 -19.38 -21.16
CA GLU A 274 -21.59 -20.61 -21.11
C GLU A 274 -21.67 -21.28 -19.72
N PHE A 275 -21.57 -20.49 -18.64
CA PHE A 275 -21.72 -20.98 -17.28
C PHE A 275 -23.07 -21.64 -17.06
N PHE A 276 -24.18 -20.98 -17.41
CA PHE A 276 -25.52 -21.54 -17.23
C PHE A 276 -25.79 -22.76 -18.12
N ALA A 277 -25.13 -22.86 -19.28
CA ALA A 277 -25.17 -24.05 -20.12
C ALA A 277 -24.32 -25.22 -19.59
N SER A 278 -23.39 -24.96 -18.68
CA SER A 278 -22.54 -26.00 -18.07
C SER A 278 -23.32 -26.87 -17.08
N THR A 279 -22.83 -28.08 -16.81
CA THR A 279 -23.43 -28.98 -15.81
C THR A 279 -23.47 -28.36 -14.41
N ALA A 280 -22.49 -27.53 -14.07
CA ALA A 280 -22.40 -26.88 -12.76
C ALA A 280 -23.38 -25.70 -12.61
N GLY A 281 -23.54 -24.89 -13.66
CA GLY A 281 -24.42 -23.73 -13.65
C GLY A 281 -25.89 -24.03 -13.96
N ALA A 282 -26.20 -25.16 -14.62
CA ALA A 282 -27.56 -25.52 -15.02
C ALA A 282 -28.55 -25.63 -13.84
N VAL A 283 -28.07 -25.96 -12.64
CA VAL A 283 -28.90 -26.01 -11.41
C VAL A 283 -29.42 -24.61 -11.02
N PHE A 284 -28.69 -23.57 -11.40
CA PHE A 284 -29.00 -22.16 -11.13
C PHE A 284 -29.56 -21.45 -12.37
N ASP A 285 -30.02 -22.17 -13.40
CA ASP A 285 -30.54 -21.58 -14.63
C ASP A 285 -32.00 -21.08 -14.48
N SER A 286 -32.24 -20.18 -13.52
CA SER A 286 -33.50 -19.45 -13.41
C SER A 286 -33.29 -17.97 -13.70
N ARG A 287 -34.36 -17.27 -14.11
CA ARG A 287 -34.32 -15.82 -14.39
C ARG A 287 -33.71 -15.03 -13.23
N ASP A 288 -34.09 -15.35 -11.99
CA ASP A 288 -33.65 -14.61 -10.80
C ASP A 288 -32.15 -14.87 -10.52
N HIS A 289 -31.68 -16.11 -10.62
CA HIS A 289 -30.25 -16.43 -10.45
C HIS A 289 -29.37 -15.84 -11.55
N ARG A 290 -29.84 -15.80 -12.79
CA ARG A 290 -29.15 -15.12 -13.89
C ARG A 290 -28.99 -13.63 -13.63
N TYR A 291 -30.03 -13.01 -13.08
CA TYR A 291 -30.00 -11.60 -12.72
C TYR A 291 -29.07 -11.36 -11.50
N LEU A 292 -29.14 -12.23 -10.49
CA LEU A 292 -28.26 -12.18 -9.32
C LEU A 292 -26.79 -12.32 -9.71
N LEU A 293 -26.42 -13.32 -10.50
CA LEU A 293 -25.03 -13.55 -10.88
C LEU A 293 -24.46 -12.39 -11.70
N ARG A 294 -25.29 -11.73 -12.52
CA ARG A 294 -24.90 -10.52 -13.24
C ARG A 294 -24.55 -9.40 -12.27
N GLU A 295 -25.40 -9.10 -11.29
CA GLU A 295 -25.12 -8.06 -10.29
C GLU A 295 -23.86 -8.38 -9.48
N LEU A 296 -23.67 -9.66 -9.11
CA LEU A 296 -22.47 -10.13 -8.42
C LEU A 296 -21.21 -9.90 -9.24
N VAL A 297 -21.25 -10.19 -10.55
CA VAL A 297 -20.12 -9.99 -11.47
C VAL A 297 -19.83 -8.52 -11.72
N GLU A 298 -20.86 -7.67 -11.78
CA GLU A 298 -20.74 -6.23 -11.96
C GLU A 298 -20.24 -5.51 -10.68
N SER A 299 -20.35 -6.16 -9.51
CA SER A 299 -19.84 -5.63 -8.23
C SER A 299 -18.31 -5.75 -8.08
N GLY A 300 -17.72 -4.96 -7.19
CA GLY A 300 -16.29 -5.01 -6.90
C GLY A 300 -15.45 -4.49 -8.08
N THR A 301 -14.51 -5.30 -8.56
CA THR A 301 -13.66 -4.97 -9.73
C THR A 301 -14.40 -4.98 -11.07
N ALA A 302 -15.68 -5.37 -11.10
CA ALA A 302 -16.48 -5.58 -12.30
C ALA A 302 -15.87 -6.58 -13.32
N ASP A 303 -14.93 -7.43 -12.87
CA ASP A 303 -14.30 -8.45 -13.70
C ASP A 303 -14.98 -9.82 -13.54
N PRO A 304 -15.67 -10.35 -14.55
CA PRO A 304 -16.35 -11.65 -14.45
C PRO A 304 -15.42 -12.84 -14.16
N TRP A 305 -14.17 -12.75 -14.63
CA TRP A 305 -13.23 -13.87 -14.67
C TRP A 305 -12.36 -13.99 -13.42
N ARG A 306 -12.32 -12.96 -12.57
CA ARG A 306 -11.38 -12.86 -11.45
C ARG A 306 -12.09 -12.70 -10.12
N TRP A 307 -11.96 -13.69 -9.24
CA TRP A 307 -12.60 -13.71 -7.93
C TRP A 307 -11.59 -13.98 -6.83
N SER A 308 -11.31 -12.96 -6.03
CA SER A 308 -10.45 -13.10 -4.87
C SER A 308 -11.22 -13.39 -3.59
N ALA A 309 -10.50 -13.87 -2.58
CA ALA A 309 -11.02 -14.01 -1.23
C ALA A 309 -11.55 -12.68 -0.65
N ALA A 310 -10.91 -11.54 -0.97
CA ALA A 310 -11.32 -10.23 -0.52
C ALA A 310 -12.65 -9.80 -1.17
N ARG A 311 -12.77 -9.96 -2.48
CA ARG A 311 -14.00 -9.70 -3.24
C ARG A 311 -15.15 -10.55 -2.74
N VAL A 312 -14.91 -11.86 -2.56
CA VAL A 312 -15.88 -12.79 -1.96
C VAL A 312 -16.34 -12.28 -0.59
N GLY A 313 -15.41 -11.90 0.28
CA GLY A 313 -15.72 -11.35 1.60
C GLY A 313 -16.65 -10.13 1.51
N ARG A 314 -16.32 -9.17 0.64
CA ARG A 314 -17.12 -7.94 0.46
C ARG A 314 -18.52 -8.22 -0.08
N VAL A 315 -18.64 -9.10 -1.07
CA VAL A 315 -19.95 -9.51 -1.61
C VAL A 315 -20.84 -10.15 -0.53
N LEU A 316 -20.25 -10.91 0.39
CA LEU A 316 -20.99 -11.50 1.51
C LEU A 316 -21.21 -10.54 2.69
N GLU A 317 -20.57 -9.39 2.73
CA GLU A 317 -20.80 -8.35 3.73
C GLU A 317 -21.73 -7.24 3.22
N SER A 318 -21.73 -7.02 1.90
CA SER A 318 -22.53 -5.98 1.26
C SER A 318 -24.00 -6.43 1.14
N PRO A 319 -24.97 -5.60 1.53
CA PRO A 319 -26.34 -5.80 1.12
C PRO A 319 -26.39 -5.61 -0.40
N LEU A 320 -26.53 -6.71 -1.15
CA LEU A 320 -27.05 -6.64 -2.52
C LEU A 320 -28.34 -5.84 -2.47
N SER A 321 -28.60 -4.97 -3.45
CA SER A 321 -29.76 -4.06 -3.50
C SER A 321 -30.99 -4.73 -2.86
N GLU A 322 -31.25 -4.41 -1.58
CA GLU A 322 -32.26 -5.08 -0.78
C GLU A 322 -33.62 -4.66 -1.32
N GLY A 323 -34.14 -5.43 -2.28
CA GLY A 323 -35.41 -5.15 -2.96
C GLY A 323 -35.62 -5.89 -4.28
N ASP A 324 -34.54 -6.30 -4.96
CA ASP A 324 -34.63 -6.78 -6.35
C ASP A 324 -34.66 -8.31 -6.50
N HIS A 325 -34.32 -9.06 -5.44
CA HIS A 325 -34.27 -10.54 -5.48
C HIS A 325 -35.12 -11.19 -4.37
N PRO A 326 -35.78 -12.32 -4.66
CA PRO A 326 -36.39 -13.14 -3.62
C PRO A 326 -35.34 -13.63 -2.61
N LEU A 327 -35.66 -13.60 -1.31
CA LEU A 327 -34.75 -14.04 -0.24
C LEU A 327 -34.13 -15.43 -0.49
N LYS A 328 -34.91 -16.38 -1.02
CA LYS A 328 -34.42 -17.71 -1.38
C LYS A 328 -33.22 -17.67 -2.34
N VAL A 329 -33.23 -16.75 -3.30
CA VAL A 329 -32.18 -16.58 -4.32
C VAL A 329 -30.95 -15.93 -3.70
N LEU A 330 -31.15 -14.97 -2.78
CA LEU A 330 -30.05 -14.36 -2.02
C LEU A 330 -29.34 -15.36 -1.11
N LEU A 331 -30.07 -16.32 -0.54
CA LEU A 331 -29.49 -17.39 0.28
C LEU A 331 -28.63 -18.36 -0.55
N ASP A 332 -28.86 -18.46 -1.86
CA ASP A 332 -28.10 -19.32 -2.77
C ASP A 332 -26.78 -18.66 -3.23
N VAL A 333 -26.48 -17.41 -2.84
CA VAL A 333 -25.24 -16.69 -3.22
C VAL A 333 -23.95 -17.49 -2.92
N PRO A 334 -23.76 -18.11 -1.74
CA PRO A 334 -22.57 -18.91 -1.49
C PRO A 334 -22.48 -20.12 -2.41
N ASP A 335 -23.61 -20.77 -2.72
CA ASP A 335 -23.65 -21.99 -3.53
C ASP A 335 -23.40 -21.71 -5.01
N ILE A 336 -23.97 -20.63 -5.56
CA ILE A 336 -23.69 -20.22 -6.94
C ILE A 336 -22.23 -19.76 -7.10
N LEU A 337 -21.68 -19.02 -6.14
CA LEU A 337 -20.26 -18.60 -6.19
C LEU A 337 -19.31 -19.79 -6.05
N ARG A 338 -19.67 -20.80 -5.24
CA ARG A 338 -18.86 -22.01 -5.05
C ARG A 338 -18.65 -22.78 -6.35
N VAL A 339 -19.61 -22.74 -7.27
CA VAL A 339 -19.48 -23.37 -8.60
C VAL A 339 -19.01 -22.41 -9.69
N PHE A 340 -19.34 -21.12 -9.58
CA PHE A 340 -18.97 -20.12 -10.58
C PHE A 340 -17.49 -19.75 -10.53
N ILE A 341 -16.91 -19.58 -9.34
CA ILE A 341 -15.51 -19.15 -9.18
C ILE A 341 -14.53 -20.13 -9.86
N PRO A 342 -14.61 -21.46 -9.64
CA PRO A 342 -13.75 -22.41 -10.33
C PRO A 342 -13.91 -22.35 -11.86
N PHE A 343 -15.16 -22.23 -12.35
CA PHE A 343 -15.44 -22.11 -13.78
C PHE A 343 -14.79 -20.85 -14.38
N ALA A 344 -14.95 -19.69 -13.73
CA ALA A 344 -14.37 -18.43 -14.18
C ALA A 344 -12.84 -18.46 -14.15
N HIS A 345 -12.25 -19.02 -13.09
CA HIS A 345 -10.79 -19.13 -12.92
C HIS A 345 -10.14 -20.10 -13.91
N GLU A 346 -10.81 -21.19 -14.27
CA GLU A 346 -10.32 -22.12 -15.30
C GLU A 346 -10.23 -21.42 -16.66
N GLN A 347 -11.25 -20.64 -17.03
CA GLN A 347 -11.29 -19.90 -18.30
C GLN A 347 -10.22 -18.81 -18.40
N SER A 348 -9.81 -18.23 -17.26
CA SER A 348 -8.79 -17.18 -17.19
C SER A 348 -7.40 -17.69 -16.79
N GLY A 349 -7.23 -19.01 -16.59
CA GLY A 349 -5.96 -19.63 -16.24
C GLY A 349 -5.45 -19.29 -14.84
N ILE A 350 -6.33 -18.91 -13.91
CA ILE A 350 -5.98 -18.64 -12.51
C ILE A 350 -5.60 -19.94 -11.81
N ARG A 351 -4.49 -19.91 -11.07
CA ARG A 351 -3.98 -21.11 -10.39
C ARG A 351 -4.94 -21.61 -9.32
N GLU A 352 -4.99 -22.94 -9.15
CA GLU A 352 -5.87 -23.61 -8.17
C GLU A 352 -5.72 -23.08 -6.74
N GLY A 353 -4.50 -22.67 -6.35
CA GLY A 353 -4.26 -22.15 -5.00
C GLY A 353 -5.00 -20.83 -4.71
N LEU A 354 -5.22 -19.97 -5.71
CA LEU A 354 -6.01 -18.74 -5.55
C LEU A 354 -7.51 -19.07 -5.54
N THR A 355 -7.94 -20.01 -6.39
CA THR A 355 -9.31 -20.55 -6.36
C THR A 355 -9.65 -21.12 -4.97
N ALA A 356 -8.75 -21.93 -4.39
CA ALA A 356 -8.94 -22.50 -3.07
C ALA A 356 -9.06 -21.43 -1.96
N GLN A 357 -8.31 -20.32 -2.06
CA GLN A 357 -8.42 -19.22 -1.12
C GLN A 357 -9.78 -18.51 -1.22
N ALA A 358 -10.26 -18.26 -2.44
CA ALA A 358 -11.59 -17.66 -2.66
C ALA A 358 -12.71 -18.56 -2.12
N LEU A 359 -12.63 -19.87 -2.35
CA LEU A 359 -13.59 -20.84 -1.82
C LEU A 359 -13.54 -20.93 -0.28
N ALA A 360 -12.35 -20.88 0.32
CA ALA A 360 -12.21 -20.87 1.78
C ALA A 360 -12.85 -19.62 2.42
N ALA A 361 -12.79 -18.47 1.74
CA ALA A 361 -13.46 -17.25 2.18
C ALA A 361 -14.99 -17.38 2.13
N LEU A 362 -15.55 -18.08 1.13
CA LEU A 362 -16.97 -18.43 1.09
C LEU A 362 -17.36 -19.28 2.30
N ASP A 363 -16.61 -20.36 2.57
CA ASP A 363 -16.92 -21.31 3.62
C ASP A 363 -16.87 -20.70 5.02
N TRP A 364 -15.87 -19.86 5.30
CA TRP A 364 -15.75 -19.19 6.60
C TRP A 364 -16.95 -18.26 6.88
N ARG A 365 -17.46 -17.58 5.85
CA ARG A 365 -18.55 -16.61 5.97
C ARG A 365 -19.94 -17.24 5.93
N ASP A 366 -20.11 -18.37 5.24
CA ASP A 366 -21.37 -19.13 5.21
C ASP A 366 -21.69 -19.73 6.61
N VAL A 367 -20.67 -20.11 7.37
CA VAL A 367 -20.83 -20.55 8.77
C VAL A 367 -21.32 -19.42 9.68
N ASP A 368 -20.80 -18.20 9.50
CA ASP A 368 -21.16 -17.04 10.33
C ASP A 368 -22.60 -16.57 10.04
N ARG A 369 -22.98 -16.50 8.75
CA ARG A 369 -24.34 -16.15 8.32
C ARG A 369 -25.42 -17.16 8.74
N ARG A 370 -25.10 -18.46 8.82
CA ARG A 370 -26.06 -19.49 9.27
C ARG A 370 -26.17 -19.60 10.80
N SER A 371 -25.26 -18.97 11.53
CA SER A 371 -25.22 -18.98 13.00
C SER A 371 -25.85 -17.73 13.63
N ALA A 372 -26.06 -16.67 12.83
CA ALA A 372 -26.81 -15.46 13.15
C ALA A 372 -28.29 -15.62 12.74
#